data_AF-A0A8D8GL67-F1
#
_entry.id   AF-A0A8D8GL67-F1
#
_cell.length_a   1.000
_cell.length_b   1.000
_cell.length_c   1.000
_cell.angle_alpha   90.00
_cell.angle_beta   90.00
_cell.angle_gamma   90.00
#
_symmetry.space_group_name_H-M   'P 1'
#
loop_
_entity.id
_entity.type
_entity.pdbx_description
1 polymer ?
#
loop_
_entity_poly.entity_id
_entity_poly.type
_entity_poly.pdbx_seq_one_letter_code
_entity_poly.pdbx_strand_id
1 'polypeptide(L)'
;MAAASFRSFDGESEEWELYCEQLEQFFVSNKIDESMKKSELINHLGARTYKLLRDLCTPHQPKDKTYKELCAALSLHFTPPVIVHKERRTFFRAQRGENGPETVNDWIVRIKNLAANCKFGDKLPDHLVNKFVDGLSGKAFDRICEETEALTLEKAQEIALKYETDATSSSAINFVKGRNQRVEPKQKGKLVQWRNSSNGKRPNGSTSKCFGCRREDHLYRDCPFKDYVCRKCKEKGHLQVACGLQKAHYVAESSGQQNDEGLEGEEPIVVQQHYINDAY
;
A
#
# COMPACT_ATOMS: atom_id res chain seq x y z
N MET A 1 -5.27 22.32 51.84
CA MET A 1 -6.15 21.92 50.74
C MET A 1 -5.61 20.63 50.17
N ALA A 2 -6.43 19.60 49.97
CA ALA A 2 -5.98 18.42 49.23
C ALA A 2 -5.68 18.86 47.79
N ALA A 3 -4.44 18.70 47.33
CA ALA A 3 -4.12 18.91 45.93
C ALA A 3 -5.02 17.99 45.12
N ALA A 4 -5.78 18.55 44.17
CA ALA A 4 -6.55 17.74 43.25
C ALA A 4 -5.57 16.79 42.55
N SER A 5 -5.76 15.48 42.69
CA SER A 5 -4.88 14.50 42.07
C SER A 5 -5.18 14.49 40.57
N PHE A 6 -4.23 14.92 39.76
CA PHE A 6 -4.21 14.61 38.33
C PHE A 6 -3.51 13.27 38.10
N ARG A 7 -3.67 12.68 36.91
CA ARG A 7 -3.02 11.41 36.56
C ARG A 7 -1.60 11.65 36.07
N SER A 8 -0.73 10.66 36.23
CA SER A 8 0.63 10.73 35.72
C SER A 8 0.69 10.43 34.22
N PHE A 9 1.52 11.15 33.47
CA PHE A 9 1.78 10.84 32.05
C PHE A 9 2.62 9.57 31.86
N ASP A 10 2.21 8.72 30.92
CA ASP A 10 2.99 7.59 30.40
C ASP A 10 3.17 7.67 28.87
N GLY A 11 4.41 7.91 28.44
CA GLY A 11 4.76 8.06 27.03
C GLY A 11 4.81 6.77 26.22
N GLU A 12 4.59 5.59 26.83
CA GLU A 12 4.43 4.32 26.08
C GLU A 12 2.96 4.05 25.71
N SER A 13 2.01 4.63 26.44
CA SER A 13 0.58 4.32 26.29
C SER A 13 -0.30 5.51 25.89
N GLU A 14 0.20 6.74 26.04
CA GLU A 14 -0.57 7.95 25.81
C GLU A 14 0.14 8.88 24.82
N GLU A 15 -0.63 9.62 24.03
CA GLU A 15 -0.09 10.69 23.17
C GLU A 15 0.15 11.97 23.98
N TRP A 16 1.33 12.58 23.80
CA TRP A 16 1.73 13.76 24.56
C TRP A 16 0.78 14.96 24.40
N GLU A 17 0.29 15.20 23.17
CA GLU A 17 -0.63 16.32 22.89
C GLU A 17 -1.97 16.15 23.63
N LEU A 18 -2.55 14.94 23.63
CA LEU A 18 -3.79 14.64 24.34
C LEU A 18 -3.63 14.80 25.87
N TYR A 19 -2.47 14.40 26.41
CA TYR A 19 -2.14 14.62 27.81
C TYR A 19 -2.03 16.11 28.14
N CYS A 20 -1.34 16.90 27.30
CA CYS A 20 -1.22 18.34 27.47
C CYS A 20 -2.58 19.03 27.50
N GLU A 21 -3.46 18.73 26.55
CA GLU A 21 -4.82 19.29 26.51
C GLU A 21 -5.57 19.06 27.83
N GLN A 22 -5.51 17.84 28.36
CA GLN A 22 -6.17 17.50 29.63
C GLN A 22 -5.51 18.14 30.85
N LEU A 23 -4.18 18.25 30.86
CA LEU A 23 -3.43 18.95 31.92
C LEU A 23 -3.78 20.44 31.95
N GLU A 24 -3.95 21.07 30.78
CA GLU A 24 -4.37 22.47 30.69
C GLU A 24 -5.79 22.66 31.23
N GLN A 25 -6.73 21.76 30.90
CA GLN A 25 -8.07 21.80 31.49
C GLN A 25 -8.05 21.60 33.02
N PHE A 26 -7.13 20.78 33.52
CA PHE A 26 -6.91 20.61 34.96
C PHE A 26 -6.43 21.92 35.61
N PHE A 27 -5.51 22.66 34.97
CA PHE A 27 -5.07 23.96 35.49
C PHE A 27 -6.20 24.98 35.56
N VAL A 28 -7.03 25.06 34.51
CA VAL A 28 -8.19 25.96 34.47
C VAL A 28 -9.19 25.60 35.57
N SER A 29 -9.54 24.32 35.67
CA SER A 29 -10.55 23.83 36.64
C SER A 29 -10.12 24.06 38.09
N ASN A 30 -8.83 23.89 38.38
CA ASN A 30 -8.27 24.05 39.72
C ASN A 30 -7.72 25.45 40.00
N LYS A 31 -7.87 26.39 39.06
CA LYS A 31 -7.37 27.78 39.17
C LYS A 31 -5.89 27.84 39.52
N ILE A 32 -5.09 26.98 38.88
CA ILE A 32 -3.64 26.93 39.08
C ILE A 32 -3.00 28.17 38.44
N ASP A 33 -2.26 28.93 39.26
CA ASP A 33 -1.51 30.09 38.80
C ASP A 33 -0.40 29.71 37.81
N GLU A 34 -0.06 30.62 36.90
CA GLU A 34 0.95 30.38 35.87
C GLU A 34 2.33 30.02 36.44
N SER A 35 2.66 30.57 37.62
CA SER A 35 3.89 30.28 38.35
C SER A 35 3.95 28.83 38.85
N MET A 36 2.80 28.20 39.07
CA MET A 36 2.67 26.85 39.63
C MET A 36 2.60 25.76 38.56
N LYS A 37 2.22 26.10 37.31
CA LYS A 37 2.09 25.13 36.20
C LYS A 37 3.34 24.29 35.97
N LYS A 38 4.53 24.87 36.09
CA LYS A 38 5.80 24.14 35.98
C LYS A 38 5.92 23.05 37.04
N SER A 39 5.68 23.41 38.29
CA SER A 39 5.75 22.49 39.42
C SER A 39 4.73 21.38 39.27
N GLU A 40 3.52 21.74 38.83
CA GLU A 40 2.42 20.81 38.64
C GLU A 40 2.69 19.83 37.49
N LEU A 41 3.24 20.31 36.36
CA LEU A 41 3.72 19.46 35.28
C LEU A 41 4.73 18.44 35.81
N ILE A 42 5.78 18.90 36.51
CA ILE A 42 6.84 18.02 37.02
C ILE A 42 6.28 16.96 37.99
N ASN A 43 5.32 17.32 38.85
CA ASN A 43 4.71 16.41 39.81
C ASN A 43 3.90 15.29 39.14
N HIS A 44 3.28 15.58 37.99
CA HIS A 44 2.47 14.61 37.25
C HIS A 44 3.23 13.87 36.15
N LEU A 45 4.56 14.00 36.10
CA LEU A 45 5.36 13.12 35.25
C LEU A 45 5.67 11.81 35.96
N GLY A 46 5.44 10.68 35.28
CA GLY A 46 5.96 9.39 35.72
C GLY A 46 7.49 9.41 35.81
N ALA A 47 8.06 8.56 36.66
CA ALA A 47 9.51 8.54 36.93
C ALA A 47 10.39 8.41 35.67
N ARG A 48 9.93 7.63 34.67
CA ARG A 48 10.63 7.47 33.38
C ARG A 48 10.63 8.78 32.59
N THR A 49 9.48 9.42 32.45
CA THR A 49 9.35 10.69 31.72
C THR A 49 10.07 11.82 32.42
N TYR A 50 10.05 11.88 33.74
CA TYR A 50 10.84 12.88 34.48
C TYR A 50 12.35 12.70 34.25
N LYS A 51 12.85 11.45 34.27
CA LYS A 51 14.25 11.16 33.95
C LYS A 51 14.60 11.64 32.54
N LEU A 52 13.76 11.32 31.55
CA LEU A 52 13.90 11.81 30.19
C LEU A 52 13.94 13.35 30.13
N LEU A 53 12.98 14.02 30.79
CA LEU A 53 12.93 15.48 30.84
C LEU A 53 14.21 16.08 31.42
N ARG A 54 14.75 15.47 32.48
CA ARG A 54 16.03 15.86 33.09
C ARG A 54 17.16 15.78 32.06
N ASP A 55 17.23 14.67 31.32
CA ASP A 55 18.27 14.45 30.33
C ASP A 55 18.14 15.45 29.16
N LEU A 56 16.92 15.75 28.70
CA LEU A 56 16.61 16.79 27.70
C LEU A 56 16.92 18.23 28.17
N CYS A 57 17.01 18.48 29.47
CA CYS A 57 17.31 19.80 30.02
C CYS A 57 18.81 20.09 30.15
N THR A 58 19.66 19.07 30.04
CA THR A 58 21.13 19.17 30.19
C THR A 58 21.70 20.28 29.29
N PRO A 59 22.57 21.19 29.81
CA PRO A 59 23.22 21.18 31.15
C PRO A 59 22.39 21.79 32.29
N HIS A 60 21.20 22.31 32.03
CA HIS A 60 20.32 22.93 33.02
C HIS A 60 19.38 21.90 33.67
N GLN A 61 18.67 22.27 34.75
CA GLN A 61 17.68 21.41 35.37
C GLN A 61 16.26 21.78 34.92
N PRO A 62 15.29 20.84 34.93
CA PRO A 62 13.89 21.16 34.57
C PRO A 62 13.29 22.31 35.39
N LYS A 63 13.73 22.47 36.65
CA LYS A 63 13.28 23.56 37.53
C LYS A 63 13.75 24.95 37.06
N ASP A 64 14.80 25.02 36.25
CA ASP A 64 15.41 26.27 35.78
C ASP A 64 14.75 26.77 34.49
N LYS A 65 13.94 25.94 33.83
CA LYS A 65 13.18 26.28 32.62
C LYS A 65 11.75 26.73 32.97
N THR A 66 11.08 27.35 32.00
CA THR A 66 9.65 27.70 32.06
C THR A 66 8.76 26.51 31.72
N TYR A 67 7.49 26.55 32.12
CA TYR A 67 6.49 25.55 31.74
C TYR A 67 6.44 25.33 30.22
N LYS A 68 6.44 26.42 29.44
CA LYS A 68 6.40 26.37 27.97
C LYS A 68 7.62 25.66 27.37
N GLU A 69 8.81 25.93 27.88
CA GLU A 69 10.04 25.27 27.40
C GLU A 69 10.07 23.78 27.74
N LEU A 70 9.53 23.38 28.90
CA LEU A 70 9.41 21.95 29.25
C LEU A 70 8.42 21.24 28.34
N CYS A 71 7.24 21.83 28.09
CA CYS A 71 6.25 21.27 27.18
C CYS A 71 6.80 21.17 25.74
N ALA A 72 7.54 22.18 25.27
CA ALA A 72 8.17 22.15 23.95
C ALA A 72 9.22 21.04 23.84
N ALA A 73 10.06 20.84 24.87
CA ALA A 73 11.06 19.77 24.88
C ALA A 73 10.41 18.38 24.85
N LEU A 74 9.33 18.18 25.61
CA LEU A 74 8.60 16.91 25.65
C LEU A 74 7.81 16.67 24.36
N SER A 75 7.16 17.70 23.80
CA SER A 75 6.48 17.61 22.50
C SER A 75 7.47 17.27 21.39
N LEU A 76 8.65 17.90 21.35
CA LEU A 76 9.67 17.55 20.36
C LEU A 76 10.13 16.08 20.45
N HIS A 77 10.19 15.52 21.66
CA HIS A 77 10.61 14.14 21.88
C HIS A 77 9.51 13.11 21.60
N PHE A 78 8.31 13.32 22.15
CA PHE A 78 7.19 12.38 22.05
C PHE A 78 6.36 12.56 20.77
N THR A 79 6.36 13.76 20.22
CA THR A 79 5.72 14.12 18.96
C THR A 79 6.81 14.59 17.98
N PRO A 80 7.80 13.73 17.64
CA PRO A 80 8.86 14.13 16.74
C PRO A 80 8.24 14.65 15.43
N PRO A 81 8.81 15.70 14.84
CA PRO A 81 8.23 16.33 13.66
C PRO A 81 8.06 15.27 12.58
N VAL A 82 6.80 15.11 12.14
CA VAL A 82 6.46 14.23 11.03
C VAL A 82 7.40 14.54 9.86
N ILE A 83 8.25 13.57 9.51
CA ILE A 83 9.12 13.69 8.34
C ILE A 83 8.21 13.50 7.12
N VAL A 84 7.62 14.60 6.66
CA VAL A 84 6.58 14.60 5.60
C VAL A 84 7.00 13.78 4.38
N HIS A 85 8.26 13.86 3.98
CA HIS A 85 8.78 13.08 2.85
C HIS A 85 8.85 11.57 3.11
N LYS A 86 9.04 11.14 4.37
CA LYS A 86 8.96 9.74 4.78
C LYS A 86 7.51 9.25 4.70
N GLU A 87 6.56 10.01 5.24
CA GLU A 87 5.13 9.66 5.20
C GLU A 87 4.62 9.58 3.77
N ARG A 88 4.94 10.59 2.94
CA ARG A 88 4.62 10.57 1.51
C ARG A 88 5.22 9.35 0.80
N ARG A 89 6.47 9.01 1.12
CA ARG A 89 7.12 7.80 0.57
C ARG A 89 6.36 6.54 0.97
N THR A 90 5.96 6.41 2.23
CA THR A 90 5.15 5.29 2.73
C THR A 90 3.81 5.22 2.01
N PHE A 91 3.09 6.35 1.91
CA PHE A 91 1.84 6.47 1.18
C PHE A 91 1.96 6.04 -0.29
N PHE A 92 2.93 6.58 -1.02
CA PHE A 92 3.09 6.26 -2.45
C PHE A 92 3.55 4.83 -2.68
N ARG A 93 4.33 4.23 -1.78
CA ARG A 93 4.80 2.84 -1.90
C ARG A 93 3.77 1.78 -1.52
N ALA A 94 2.77 2.12 -0.70
CA ALA A 94 1.79 1.16 -0.23
C ALA A 94 1.09 0.46 -1.41
N GLN A 95 1.07 -0.86 -1.43
CA GLN A 95 0.33 -1.62 -2.44
C GLN A 95 -0.85 -2.34 -1.78
N ARG A 96 -1.99 -2.39 -2.47
CA ARG A 96 -3.14 -3.15 -1.98
C ARG A 96 -2.76 -4.63 -1.90
N GLY A 97 -3.01 -5.23 -0.75
CA GLY A 97 -2.71 -6.63 -0.49
C GLY A 97 -1.24 -6.95 -0.14
N GLU A 98 -0.38 -5.94 0.06
CA GLU A 98 1.03 -6.16 0.44
C GLU A 98 1.19 -6.88 1.78
N ASN A 99 0.18 -6.77 2.66
CA ASN A 99 0.14 -7.40 3.99
C ASN A 99 -0.80 -8.62 4.03
N GLY A 100 -1.17 -9.19 2.89
CA GLY A 100 -2.11 -10.31 2.78
C GLY A 100 -3.44 -9.92 2.13
N PRO A 101 -4.47 -10.77 2.19
CA PRO A 101 -5.78 -10.46 1.60
C PRO A 101 -6.38 -9.19 2.21
N GLU A 102 -6.69 -8.22 1.35
CA GLU A 102 -7.21 -6.91 1.76
C GLU A 102 -8.42 -6.55 0.88
N THR A 103 -9.56 -6.21 1.49
CA THR A 103 -10.78 -5.83 0.74
C THR A 103 -10.67 -4.41 0.16
N VAL A 104 -11.60 -4.00 -0.71
CA VAL A 104 -11.67 -2.62 -1.21
C VAL A 104 -11.88 -1.63 -0.05
N ASN A 105 -12.72 -2.00 0.92
CA ASN A 105 -13.00 -1.15 2.09
C ASN A 105 -11.80 -1.02 3.01
N ASP A 106 -11.09 -2.13 3.28
CA ASP A 106 -9.86 -2.10 4.10
C ASP A 106 -8.80 -1.21 3.46
N TRP A 107 -8.66 -1.31 2.13
CA TRP A 107 -7.72 -0.50 1.37
C TRP A 107 -7.99 1.00 1.51
N ILE A 108 -9.25 1.42 1.42
CA ILE A 108 -9.64 2.84 1.56
C ILE A 108 -9.32 3.37 2.95
N VAL A 109 -9.64 2.60 3.99
CA VAL A 109 -9.33 2.98 5.37
C VAL A 109 -7.82 3.14 5.52
N ARG A 110 -7.04 2.19 5.00
CA ARG A 110 -5.58 2.22 5.10
C ARG A 110 -4.95 3.41 4.38
N ILE A 111 -5.36 3.73 3.14
CA ILE A 111 -4.79 4.89 2.42
C ILE A 111 -5.17 6.22 3.08
N LYS A 112 -6.37 6.34 3.66
CA LYS A 112 -6.77 7.53 4.43
C LYS A 112 -5.87 7.72 5.65
N ASN A 113 -5.57 6.63 6.36
CA ASN A 113 -4.67 6.66 7.51
C ASN A 113 -3.23 7.03 7.10
N LEU A 114 -2.72 6.45 6.01
CA LEU A 114 -1.39 6.79 5.49
C LEU A 114 -1.28 8.24 5.02
N ALA A 115 -2.37 8.83 4.52
CA ALA A 115 -2.39 10.21 4.04
C ALA A 115 -2.43 11.25 5.17
N ALA A 116 -2.85 10.88 6.39
CA ALA A 116 -3.08 11.80 7.50
C ALA A 116 -1.86 12.71 7.79
N ASN A 117 -0.67 12.13 7.71
CA ASN A 117 0.59 12.81 8.02
C ASN A 117 1.36 13.32 6.78
N CYS A 118 0.79 13.18 5.59
CA CYS A 118 1.45 13.54 4.33
C CYS A 118 1.42 15.04 4.01
N LYS A 119 0.63 15.85 4.75
CA LYS A 119 0.42 17.28 4.51
C LYS A 119 0.14 17.59 3.02
N PHE A 120 -0.85 16.92 2.45
CA PHE A 120 -1.24 17.14 1.04
C PHE A 120 -2.07 18.41 0.83
N GLY A 121 -2.65 18.98 1.89
CA GLY A 121 -3.51 20.17 1.79
C GLY A 121 -4.70 19.93 0.89
N ASP A 122 -5.06 20.91 0.07
CA ASP A 122 -6.23 20.87 -0.82
C ASP A 122 -6.15 19.76 -1.89
N LYS A 123 -4.96 19.22 -2.14
CA LYS A 123 -4.74 18.10 -3.08
C LYS A 123 -4.94 16.72 -2.46
N LEU A 124 -5.32 16.65 -1.17
CA LEU A 124 -5.57 15.39 -0.48
C LEU A 124 -6.61 14.51 -1.23
N PRO A 125 -7.76 15.03 -1.70
CA PRO A 125 -8.73 14.23 -2.44
C PRO A 125 -8.12 13.58 -3.70
N ASP A 126 -7.38 14.36 -4.49
CA ASP A 126 -6.74 13.89 -5.73
C ASP A 126 -5.71 12.79 -5.42
N HIS A 127 -4.89 12.99 -4.39
CA HIS A 127 -3.92 11.97 -3.96
C HIS A 127 -4.60 10.69 -3.49
N LEU A 128 -5.72 10.78 -2.77
CA LEU A 128 -6.47 9.61 -2.33
C LEU A 128 -7.10 8.86 -3.50
N VAL A 129 -7.71 9.56 -4.47
CA VAL A 129 -8.27 8.93 -5.68
C VAL A 129 -7.17 8.23 -6.47
N ASN A 130 -6.08 8.94 -6.78
CA ASN A 130 -4.95 8.37 -7.51
C ASN A 130 -4.38 7.14 -6.81
N LYS A 131 -4.21 7.20 -5.48
CA LYS A 131 -3.69 6.08 -4.70
C LYS A 131 -4.66 4.91 -4.63
N PHE A 132 -5.94 5.20 -4.52
CA PHE A 132 -6.97 4.17 -4.53
C PHE A 132 -6.93 3.39 -5.85
N VAL A 133 -6.92 4.11 -6.98
CA VAL A 133 -6.87 3.53 -8.34
C VAL A 133 -5.58 2.74 -8.58
N ASP A 134 -4.43 3.25 -8.15
CA ASP A 134 -3.13 2.55 -8.21
C ASP A 134 -3.14 1.19 -7.48
N GLY A 135 -3.98 1.04 -6.44
CA GLY A 135 -4.16 -0.21 -5.71
C GLY A 135 -5.17 -1.18 -6.34
N LEU A 136 -5.83 -0.83 -7.45
CA LEU A 136 -6.80 -1.68 -8.12
C LEU A 136 -6.18 -2.44 -9.30
N SER A 137 -6.84 -3.53 -9.70
CA SER A 137 -6.44 -4.31 -10.86
C SER A 137 -7.65 -4.95 -11.55
N GLY A 138 -7.45 -5.38 -12.80
CA GLY A 138 -8.47 -6.02 -13.62
C GLY A 138 -9.65 -5.09 -13.94
N LYS A 139 -10.85 -5.68 -14.07
CA LYS A 139 -12.05 -4.98 -14.55
C LYS A 139 -12.43 -3.74 -13.73
N ALA A 140 -12.16 -3.74 -12.43
CA ALA A 140 -12.41 -2.60 -11.56
C ALA A 140 -11.54 -1.41 -11.96
N PHE A 141 -10.24 -1.65 -12.20
CA PHE A 141 -9.30 -0.63 -12.66
C PHE A 141 -9.70 -0.12 -14.05
N ASP A 142 -9.93 -1.03 -15.01
CA ASP A 142 -10.29 -0.68 -16.39
C ASP A 142 -11.52 0.23 -16.42
N ARG A 143 -12.58 -0.14 -15.68
CA ARG A 143 -13.82 0.65 -15.64
C ARG A 143 -13.62 2.03 -15.01
N ILE A 144 -12.79 2.14 -13.97
CA ILE A 144 -12.54 3.43 -13.32
C ILE A 144 -11.72 4.34 -14.23
N CYS A 145 -10.79 3.81 -15.03
CA CYS A 145 -10.03 4.60 -16.00
C CYS A 145 -10.87 5.19 -17.14
N GLU A 146 -12.11 4.74 -17.33
CA GLU A 146 -13.08 5.32 -18.28
C GLU A 146 -13.86 6.51 -17.69
N GLU A 147 -13.72 6.79 -16.39
CA GLU A 147 -14.37 7.93 -15.73
C GLU A 147 -13.69 9.27 -16.05
N THR A 148 -14.39 10.37 -15.80
CA THR A 148 -13.86 11.72 -16.01
C THR A 148 -12.90 12.15 -14.90
N GLU A 149 -12.14 13.22 -15.15
CA GLU A 149 -11.22 13.82 -14.17
C GLU A 149 -11.91 14.30 -12.88
N ALA A 150 -13.24 14.46 -12.88
CA ALA A 150 -14.04 14.81 -11.71
C ALA A 150 -14.40 13.60 -10.82
N LEU A 151 -13.71 12.46 -10.99
CA LEU A 151 -13.93 11.25 -10.21
C LEU A 151 -13.64 11.49 -8.72
N THR A 152 -14.63 11.21 -7.88
CA THR A 152 -14.46 11.24 -6.42
C THR A 152 -14.05 9.88 -5.87
N LEU A 153 -13.45 9.88 -4.68
CA LEU A 153 -13.05 8.65 -3.99
C LEU A 153 -14.25 7.75 -3.71
N GLU A 154 -15.40 8.34 -3.34
CA GLU A 154 -16.63 7.63 -3.03
C GLU A 154 -17.19 6.93 -4.27
N LYS A 155 -17.17 7.60 -5.43
CA LYS A 155 -17.61 7.02 -6.69
C LYS A 155 -16.67 5.91 -7.15
N ALA A 156 -15.35 6.10 -7.01
CA ALA A 156 -14.36 5.08 -7.32
C ALA A 156 -14.55 3.83 -6.44
N GLN A 157 -14.82 4.01 -5.15
CA GLN A 157 -15.14 2.94 -4.21
C GLN A 157 -16.39 2.16 -4.65
N GLU A 158 -17.47 2.86 -4.99
CA GLU A 158 -18.72 2.23 -5.42
C GLU A 158 -18.51 1.36 -6.66
N ILE A 159 -17.74 1.84 -7.64
CA ILE A 159 -17.40 1.08 -8.84
C ILE A 159 -16.58 -0.15 -8.48
N ALA A 160 -15.52 0.01 -7.68
CA ALA A 160 -14.64 -1.09 -7.31
C ALA A 160 -15.38 -2.21 -6.55
N LEU A 161 -16.30 -1.86 -5.65
CA LEU A 161 -17.10 -2.82 -4.89
C LEU A 161 -17.96 -3.73 -5.77
N LYS A 162 -18.51 -3.21 -6.89
CA LYS A 162 -19.31 -4.02 -7.84
C LYS A 162 -18.51 -5.18 -8.43
N TYR A 163 -17.21 -4.99 -8.66
CA TYR A 163 -16.34 -6.02 -9.21
C TYR A 163 -15.72 -6.94 -8.14
N GLU A 164 -15.72 -6.54 -6.88
CA GLU A 164 -15.31 -7.39 -5.75
C GLU A 164 -16.37 -8.46 -5.43
N THR A 165 -17.66 -8.10 -5.53
CA THR A 165 -18.78 -9.04 -5.39
C THR A 165 -18.88 -10.05 -6.53
N ASP A 166 -18.47 -9.66 -7.74
CA ASP A 166 -18.47 -10.54 -8.91
C ASP A 166 -17.36 -11.60 -8.84
N ALA A 167 -16.20 -11.26 -8.26
CA ALA A 167 -15.08 -12.19 -8.08
C ALA A 167 -15.38 -13.27 -7.02
N THR A 168 -16.09 -12.90 -5.95
CA THR A 168 -16.58 -13.84 -4.92
C THR A 168 -17.71 -14.73 -5.47
N SER A 169 -18.62 -14.17 -6.26
CA SER A 169 -19.70 -14.93 -6.91
C SER A 169 -19.21 -15.91 -7.99
N SER A 170 -18.18 -15.52 -8.75
CA SER A 170 -17.57 -16.37 -9.78
C SER A 170 -16.81 -17.56 -9.20
N SER A 171 -16.28 -17.43 -7.98
CA SER A 171 -15.60 -18.53 -7.26
C SER A 171 -16.60 -19.54 -6.68
N ALA A 172 -17.85 -19.14 -6.43
CA ALA A 172 -18.91 -20.02 -5.91
C ALA A 172 -19.62 -20.86 -6.99
N ILE A 173 -19.53 -20.50 -8.28
CA ILE A 173 -20.26 -21.17 -9.38
C ILE A 173 -19.63 -22.50 -9.83
N ASN A 174 -18.40 -22.82 -9.42
CA ASN A 174 -17.76 -24.10 -9.78
C ASN A 174 -18.13 -25.28 -8.88
N PHE A 175 -19.07 -25.12 -7.94
CA PHE A 175 -19.42 -26.15 -6.96
C PHE A 175 -20.87 -26.67 -7.02
N VAL A 176 -21.60 -26.57 -8.14
CA VAL A 176 -22.83 -27.37 -8.32
C VAL A 176 -23.02 -27.80 -9.78
N LYS A 177 -22.37 -28.89 -10.18
CA LYS A 177 -22.89 -29.76 -11.26
C LYS A 177 -22.89 -31.21 -10.79
N GLY A 178 -23.60 -31.45 -9.68
CA GLY A 178 -23.98 -32.76 -9.20
C GLY A 178 -25.43 -33.08 -9.58
N ARG A 179 -25.58 -34.01 -10.53
CA ARG A 179 -26.70 -34.96 -10.73
C ARG A 179 -28.10 -34.53 -10.26
N ASN A 180 -29.01 -34.33 -11.23
CA ASN A 180 -30.40 -34.75 -11.06
C ASN A 180 -30.76 -35.77 -12.15
N GLN A 181 -30.77 -37.04 -11.74
CA GLN A 181 -31.52 -38.08 -12.43
C GLN A 181 -33.00 -37.73 -12.33
N ARG A 182 -33.68 -37.64 -13.47
CA ARG A 182 -35.13 -37.81 -13.53
C ARG A 182 -35.40 -39.05 -14.39
N VAL A 183 -35.99 -40.04 -13.75
CA VAL A 183 -36.36 -41.33 -14.33
C VAL A 183 -37.77 -41.21 -14.94
N GLU A 184 -37.98 -41.97 -16.04
CA GLU A 184 -39.22 -42.52 -16.63
C GLU A 184 -39.54 -42.08 -18.07
N PRO A 185 -40.21 -42.92 -18.90
CA PRO A 185 -40.06 -44.37 -19.05
C PRO A 185 -39.87 -44.81 -20.52
N LYS A 186 -39.50 -46.10 -20.69
CA LYS A 186 -39.14 -46.81 -21.93
C LYS A 186 -40.19 -46.73 -23.05
N GLN A 187 -39.73 -46.50 -24.28
CA GLN A 187 -40.30 -47.16 -25.47
C GLN A 187 -39.20 -47.73 -26.38
N LYS A 188 -39.52 -48.93 -26.88
CA LYS A 188 -38.67 -49.92 -27.54
C LYS A 188 -38.25 -49.47 -28.94
N GLY A 189 -37.01 -49.77 -29.36
CA GLY A 189 -36.72 -49.77 -30.79
C GLY A 189 -35.26 -49.83 -31.19
N LYS A 190 -34.81 -51.05 -31.51
CA LYS A 190 -33.78 -51.42 -32.49
C LYS A 190 -32.31 -51.03 -32.22
N LEU A 191 -31.59 -52.10 -31.88
CA LEU A 191 -30.17 -52.35 -32.07
C LEU A 191 -29.67 -51.83 -33.43
N VAL A 192 -28.69 -50.92 -33.42
CA VAL A 192 -27.81 -50.70 -34.58
C VAL A 192 -26.37 -50.68 -34.07
N GLN A 193 -25.60 -51.63 -34.57
CA GLN A 193 -24.19 -51.84 -34.31
C GLN A 193 -23.36 -50.60 -34.67
N TRP A 194 -22.51 -50.19 -33.72
CA TRP A 194 -21.43 -49.25 -33.98
C TRP A 194 -20.33 -49.99 -34.76
N ARG A 195 -20.23 -49.70 -36.06
CA ARG A 195 -19.08 -50.07 -36.89
C ARG A 195 -18.19 -48.84 -37.03
N ASN A 196 -16.93 -48.98 -36.62
CA ASN A 196 -15.86 -48.06 -36.95
C ASN A 196 -15.82 -47.83 -38.47
N SER A 197 -15.74 -46.56 -38.89
CA SER A 197 -14.90 -46.22 -40.03
C SER A 197 -14.46 -44.76 -39.96
N SER A 198 -13.16 -44.63 -39.81
CA SER A 198 -12.29 -43.52 -40.17
C SER A 198 -12.69 -42.83 -41.48
N ASN A 199 -13.00 -41.53 -41.42
CA ASN A 199 -12.32 -40.48 -42.18
C ASN A 199 -13.04 -39.15 -42.00
N GLY A 200 -12.35 -38.17 -41.43
CA GLY A 200 -12.83 -36.81 -41.28
C GLY A 200 -11.65 -35.91 -40.91
N LYS A 201 -10.83 -35.62 -41.92
CA LYS A 201 -9.67 -34.72 -41.85
C LYS A 201 -10.06 -33.42 -41.15
N ARG A 202 -9.45 -33.13 -39.99
CA ARG A 202 -9.44 -31.80 -39.38
C ARG A 202 -8.17 -31.06 -39.86
N PRO A 203 -8.23 -29.75 -40.14
CA PRO A 203 -7.09 -29.01 -40.69
C PRO A 203 -5.97 -28.92 -39.66
N ASN A 204 -4.76 -29.20 -40.12
CA ASN A 204 -3.51 -29.12 -39.38
C ASN A 204 -3.08 -27.65 -39.25
N GLY A 205 -2.77 -27.17 -38.05
CA GLY A 205 -2.29 -25.79 -37.89
C GLY A 205 -2.34 -25.21 -36.48
N SER A 206 -1.71 -25.84 -35.49
CA SER A 206 -1.09 -25.08 -34.40
C SER A 206 0.15 -25.82 -33.90
N THR A 207 1.30 -25.30 -34.26
CA THR A 207 2.62 -25.66 -33.72
C THR A 207 2.70 -25.18 -32.27
N SER A 208 1.92 -25.79 -31.37
CA SER A 208 1.96 -25.40 -29.96
C SER A 208 3.27 -25.89 -29.35
N LYS A 209 4.23 -24.97 -29.18
CA LYS A 209 5.47 -25.21 -28.46
C LYS A 209 5.16 -25.70 -27.04
N CYS A 210 5.77 -26.80 -26.63
CA CYS A 210 5.67 -27.37 -25.29
C CYS A 210 5.96 -26.31 -24.22
N PHE A 211 5.09 -26.17 -23.23
CA PHE A 211 5.22 -25.17 -22.16
C PHE A 211 6.46 -25.36 -21.29
N GLY A 212 7.04 -26.57 -21.24
CA GLY A 212 8.19 -26.89 -20.40
C GLY A 212 9.52 -26.63 -21.08
N CYS A 213 9.66 -26.91 -22.38
CA CYS A 213 10.94 -26.83 -23.09
C CYS A 213 10.91 -26.01 -24.40
N ARG A 214 9.73 -25.49 -24.78
CA ARG A 214 9.43 -24.76 -26.02
C ARG A 214 9.68 -25.51 -27.34
N ARG A 215 9.84 -26.84 -27.31
CA ARG A 215 9.92 -27.67 -28.52
C ARG A 215 8.53 -28.06 -29.03
N GLU A 216 8.42 -28.35 -30.32
CA GLU A 216 7.14 -28.63 -31.00
C GLU A 216 6.89 -30.14 -31.21
N ASP A 217 7.80 -30.99 -30.73
CA ASP A 217 7.83 -32.44 -30.94
C ASP A 217 6.97 -33.24 -29.95
N HIS A 218 6.42 -32.60 -28.91
CA HIS A 218 5.59 -33.26 -27.90
C HIS A 218 4.66 -32.28 -27.15
N LEU A 219 3.66 -32.82 -26.47
CA LEU A 219 2.81 -32.08 -25.53
C LEU A 219 3.46 -32.00 -24.15
N TYR A 220 3.14 -30.98 -23.36
CA TYR A 220 3.74 -30.76 -22.02
C TYR A 220 3.72 -31.99 -21.11
N ARG A 221 2.67 -32.80 -21.17
CA ARG A 221 2.51 -34.03 -20.37
C ARG A 221 3.62 -35.05 -20.62
N ASP A 222 4.12 -35.08 -21.86
CA ASP A 222 5.14 -36.02 -22.33
C ASP A 222 6.54 -35.39 -22.33
N CYS A 223 6.68 -34.19 -21.74
CA CYS A 223 7.95 -33.48 -21.68
C CYS A 223 8.93 -34.15 -20.73
N PRO A 224 10.15 -34.48 -21.18
CA PRO A 224 11.21 -35.00 -20.30
C PRO A 224 11.60 -34.04 -19.16
N PHE A 225 11.31 -32.74 -19.33
CA PHE A 225 11.67 -31.68 -18.40
C PHE A 225 10.50 -31.21 -17.52
N LYS A 226 9.37 -31.94 -17.49
CA LYS A 226 8.19 -31.58 -16.69
C LYS A 226 8.43 -31.55 -15.17
N ASP A 227 9.47 -32.22 -14.69
CA ASP A 227 9.86 -32.22 -13.27
C ASP A 227 11.13 -31.40 -13.01
N TYR A 228 11.69 -30.76 -14.05
CA TYR A 228 12.89 -29.94 -13.92
C TYR A 228 12.59 -28.66 -13.14
N VAL A 229 13.47 -28.32 -12.19
CA VAL A 229 13.42 -27.07 -11.43
C VAL A 229 14.15 -25.97 -12.19
N CYS A 230 13.43 -24.94 -12.61
CA CYS A 230 14.00 -23.80 -13.31
C CYS A 230 15.05 -23.11 -12.42
N ARG A 231 16.27 -22.92 -12.93
CA ARG A 231 17.34 -22.25 -12.17
C ARG A 231 17.07 -20.76 -11.91
N LYS A 232 16.14 -20.15 -12.67
CA LYS A 232 15.84 -18.71 -12.58
C LYS A 232 14.72 -18.40 -11.60
N CYS A 233 13.56 -19.07 -11.71
CA CYS A 233 12.42 -18.85 -10.81
C CYS A 233 12.31 -19.87 -9.67
N LYS A 234 13.14 -20.94 -9.69
CA LYS A 234 13.12 -22.06 -8.74
C LYS A 234 11.81 -22.87 -8.71
N GLU A 235 10.92 -22.69 -9.69
CA GLU A 235 9.71 -23.49 -9.84
C GLU A 235 9.94 -24.73 -10.72
N LYS A 236 9.17 -25.79 -10.45
CA LYS A 236 9.18 -27.04 -11.24
C LYS A 236 8.31 -26.90 -12.48
N GLY A 237 8.67 -27.60 -13.55
CA GLY A 237 7.84 -27.70 -14.75
C GLY A 237 8.49 -27.23 -16.04
N HIS A 238 9.57 -26.46 -15.97
CA HIS A 238 10.07 -25.78 -17.16
C HIS A 238 11.58 -25.52 -17.14
N LEU A 239 12.18 -25.53 -18.32
CA LEU A 239 13.54 -25.07 -18.56
C LEU A 239 13.62 -23.55 -18.48
N GLN A 240 14.82 -23.02 -18.21
CA GLN A 240 15.04 -21.58 -18.10
C GLN A 240 14.58 -20.80 -19.35
N VAL A 241 14.68 -21.39 -20.55
CA VAL A 241 14.18 -20.82 -21.82
C VAL A 241 12.66 -20.65 -21.88
N ALA A 242 11.92 -21.39 -21.05
CA ALA A 242 10.46 -21.32 -20.93
C ALA A 242 10.01 -20.47 -19.74
N CYS A 243 10.94 -19.93 -18.95
CA CYS A 243 10.65 -19.18 -17.73
C CYS A 243 9.96 -17.83 -18.01
N GLY A 244 8.80 -17.60 -17.38
CA GLY A 244 8.02 -16.37 -17.52
C GLY A 244 8.69 -15.10 -16.96
N LEU A 245 9.62 -15.24 -16.01
CA LEU A 245 10.45 -14.14 -15.46
C LEU A 245 11.51 -13.61 -16.46
N GLN A 246 11.34 -13.85 -17.76
CA GLN A 246 12.30 -13.48 -18.79
C GLN A 246 11.61 -12.56 -19.80
N LYS A 247 11.53 -11.26 -19.47
CA LYS A 247 11.43 -10.10 -20.39
C LYS A 247 11.70 -8.84 -19.54
N ALA A 248 12.58 -7.90 -19.87
CA ALA A 248 13.15 -7.52 -21.16
C ALA A 248 14.65 -7.19 -21.07
N HIS A 249 15.45 -7.69 -22.00
CA HIS A 249 16.66 -6.98 -22.43
C HIS A 249 16.27 -6.20 -23.68
N TYR A 250 16.36 -4.87 -23.60
CA TYR A 250 16.31 -3.97 -24.73
C TYR A 250 17.54 -4.25 -25.60
N VAL A 251 17.34 -4.65 -26.86
CA VAL A 251 18.42 -4.70 -27.85
C VAL A 251 18.31 -3.42 -28.66
N ALA A 252 19.28 -2.54 -28.46
CA ALA A 252 19.50 -1.37 -29.29
C ALA A 252 20.11 -1.84 -30.63
N GLU A 253 19.56 -1.37 -31.75
CA GLU A 253 20.28 -1.34 -33.02
C GLU A 253 20.37 0.10 -33.52
N SER A 254 21.60 0.43 -33.86
CA SER A 254 22.09 1.65 -34.44
C SER A 254 21.66 1.82 -35.89
N SER A 255 21.24 3.03 -36.25
CA SER A 255 21.46 3.59 -37.57
C SER A 255 21.78 5.07 -37.39
N GLY A 256 23.04 5.42 -37.60
CA GLY A 256 23.50 6.79 -37.54
C GLY A 256 23.02 7.60 -38.73
N GLN A 257 22.85 8.89 -38.50
CA GLN A 257 23.27 9.92 -39.44
C GLN A 257 23.64 11.17 -38.64
N GLN A 258 24.87 11.59 -38.89
CA GLN A 258 25.48 12.83 -38.44
C GLN A 258 24.63 14.01 -38.91
N ASN A 259 24.49 15.03 -38.08
CA ASN A 259 24.87 16.39 -38.46
C ASN A 259 25.12 17.21 -37.19
N ASP A 260 26.34 17.71 -37.17
CA ASP A 260 26.96 18.67 -36.27
C ASP A 260 26.33 20.05 -36.48
N GLU A 261 26.05 20.77 -35.39
CA GLU A 261 26.25 22.22 -35.27
C GLU A 261 26.00 22.61 -33.81
N GLY A 262 27.08 23.02 -33.14
CA GLY A 262 27.15 23.24 -31.70
C GLY A 262 26.49 24.52 -31.21
N LEU A 263 26.40 24.62 -29.89
CA LEU A 263 26.35 25.87 -29.13
C LEU A 263 26.77 25.58 -27.68
N GLU A 264 27.89 26.19 -27.31
CA GLU A 264 28.52 26.20 -25.99
C GLU A 264 27.61 26.87 -24.94
N GLY A 265 27.69 26.42 -23.69
CA GLY A 265 27.05 27.11 -22.55
C GLY A 265 26.83 26.24 -21.33
N GLU A 266 27.91 25.77 -20.69
CA GLU A 266 27.84 25.25 -19.32
C GLU A 266 27.80 26.43 -18.33
N GLU A 267 26.67 26.63 -17.66
CA GLU A 267 26.63 27.35 -16.38
C GLU A 267 26.21 26.40 -15.25
N PRO A 268 26.90 26.40 -14.10
CA PRO A 268 26.59 25.51 -13.00
C PRO A 268 25.31 25.93 -12.27
N ILE A 269 24.40 24.97 -12.06
CA ILE A 269 23.17 25.16 -11.28
C ILE A 269 23.55 25.38 -9.80
N VAL A 270 23.47 26.64 -9.35
CA VAL A 270 23.59 27.01 -7.93
C VAL A 270 22.25 26.73 -7.24
N VAL A 271 22.24 25.75 -6.34
CA VAL A 271 21.08 25.46 -5.48
C VAL A 271 20.98 26.54 -4.40
N GLN A 272 20.08 27.51 -4.57
CA GLN A 272 19.74 28.46 -3.52
C GLN A 272 18.91 27.76 -2.44
N GLN A 273 19.54 27.47 -1.30
CA GLN A 273 18.85 27.15 -0.05
C GLN A 273 18.24 28.44 0.50
N HIS A 274 16.94 28.65 0.29
CA HIS A 274 16.20 29.67 1.01
C HIS A 274 15.96 29.20 2.45
N TYR A 275 16.84 29.62 3.35
CA TYR A 275 16.51 29.72 4.77
C TYR A 275 15.52 30.87 4.93
N ILE A 276 14.29 30.57 5.37
CA ILE A 276 13.40 31.59 5.90
C ILE A 276 13.89 31.87 7.32
N ASN A 277 14.77 32.87 7.44
CA ASN A 277 14.95 33.63 8.66
C ASN A 277 14.14 34.92 8.57
N ASP A 278 13.80 35.40 9.77
CA ASP A 278 13.23 36.70 10.14
C ASP A 278 11.68 36.70 10.20
N ALA A 279 11.07 36.67 11.38
CA ALA A 279 11.05 37.73 12.40
C ALA A 279 10.31 38.97 11.91
N TYR A 280 9.07 39.13 12.37
CA TYR A 280 8.57 40.28 13.14
C TYR A 280 7.26 39.89 13.84
#